data_AF-A0A5C9CSV4-F1
#
_entry.id   AF-A0A5C9CSV4-F1
#
_cell.length_a   1.000
_cell.length_b   1.000
_cell.length_c   1.000
_cell.angle_alpha   90.00
_cell.angle_beta   90.00
_cell.angle_gamma   90.00
#
_symmetry.space_group_name_H-M   'P 1'
#
loop_
_entity.id
_entity.type
_entity.pdbx_description
1 polymer ?
#
loop_
_entity_poly.entity_id
_entity_poly.type
_entity_poly.pdbx_seq_one_letter_code
_entity_poly.pdbx_strand_id
1 'polypeptide(L)'
;MIRPFCVVSRAHVYFVTLFPVSCREFGHTYWLDLFCEMKMLYALLKALHLLSVVIWIGGMVFAQFFLRPAVGMLEPALRVRLMHAVLGRFFNAVWVVSLLTVATGSWMIVNTAAHQALSEVRFRMPLEWMIMSTLGFVMLLVFGFIYLVLYKRLGRAMQAADWPKGAEALAHIRSWVMVNLVLGGAA
;
A
#
# COMPACT_ATOMS: atom_id res chain seq x y z
N MET A 1 -26.09 27.50 32.68
CA MET A 1 -26.16 26.71 31.44
C MET A 1 -24.76 26.16 31.18
N ILE A 2 -24.60 24.85 31.45
CA ILE A 2 -23.52 23.90 31.09
C ILE A 2 -22.05 24.31 31.33
N ARG A 3 -21.49 23.84 32.45
CA ARG A 3 -20.04 23.61 32.62
C ARG A 3 -19.65 22.30 31.92
N PRO A 4 -18.46 22.18 31.31
CA PRO A 4 -17.79 20.90 31.20
C PRO A 4 -16.48 20.90 31.98
N PHE A 5 -16.48 20.12 33.05
CA PHE A 5 -15.39 19.33 33.62
C PHE A 5 -13.97 19.61 33.12
N CYS A 6 -13.16 20.24 33.97
CA CYS A 6 -11.71 20.11 33.94
C CYS A 6 -11.34 18.76 34.58
N VAL A 7 -11.24 17.70 33.76
CA VAL A 7 -10.59 16.44 34.18
C VAL A 7 -9.09 16.64 34.03
N VAL A 8 -8.44 17.01 35.13
CA VAL A 8 -6.99 16.94 35.29
C VAL A 8 -6.60 15.46 35.19
N SER A 9 -6.19 15.01 33.99
CA SER A 9 -5.58 13.70 33.81
C SER A 9 -4.08 13.79 34.06
N ARG A 10 -3.65 13.05 35.08
CA ARG A 10 -2.38 13.09 35.82
C ARG A 10 -1.15 12.60 35.03
N ALA A 11 -1.09 12.77 33.71
CA ALA A 11 -0.04 12.22 32.85
C ALA A 11 1.04 13.26 32.42
N HIS A 12 0.95 14.50 32.89
CA HIS A 12 1.76 15.63 32.40
C HIS A 12 3.07 15.90 33.17
N VAL A 13 3.50 15.00 34.07
CA VAL A 13 4.61 15.31 34.99
C VAL A 13 5.96 14.73 34.55
N TYR A 14 6.02 13.76 33.64
CA TYR A 14 7.29 13.07 33.34
C TYR A 14 8.11 13.66 32.17
N PHE A 15 7.61 14.64 31.41
CA PHE A 15 8.31 15.12 30.21
C PHE A 15 9.15 16.40 30.41
N VAL A 16 9.17 16.98 31.61
CA VAL A 16 9.69 18.35 31.84
C VAL A 16 11.19 18.38 32.20
N THR A 17 11.87 17.25 32.38
CA THR A 17 13.22 17.26 33.00
C THR A 17 14.43 17.34 32.06
N LEU A 18 14.28 17.42 30.73
CA LEU A 18 15.44 17.32 29.82
C LEU A 18 15.69 18.50 28.84
N PHE A 19 14.91 19.58 28.86
CA PHE A 19 15.20 20.76 28.02
C PHE A 19 14.97 22.07 28.81
N PRO A 20 16.00 22.90 29.05
CA PRO A 20 15.82 24.23 29.60
C PRO A 20 15.43 25.16 28.44
N VAL A 21 14.22 25.02 27.92
CA VAL A 21 13.65 26.01 27.00
C VAL A 21 12.57 26.75 27.77
N SER A 22 12.86 28.02 28.04
CA SER A 22 12.04 28.95 28.82
C SER A 22 10.60 28.99 28.30
N CYS A 23 9.65 28.45 29.08
CA CYS A 23 8.20 28.45 28.83
C CYS A 23 7.54 29.83 28.98
N ARG A 24 8.16 30.93 28.51
CA ARG A 24 7.60 32.28 28.71
C ARG A 24 7.06 32.95 27.43
N GLU A 25 7.30 32.41 26.23
CA GLU A 25 6.85 33.07 24.98
C GLU A 25 6.03 32.20 24.01
N PHE A 26 5.93 30.89 24.21
CA PHE A 26 5.14 30.02 23.34
C PHE A 26 3.68 29.88 23.83
N GLY A 27 2.85 30.87 23.52
CA GLY A 27 1.39 30.84 23.52
C GLY A 27 0.73 29.51 23.11
N HIS A 28 -0.42 29.26 23.73
CA HIS A 28 -1.19 28.02 23.70
C HIS A 28 -1.63 27.53 22.31
N THR A 29 -1.64 28.42 21.31
CA THR A 29 -2.08 28.15 19.93
C THR A 29 -1.10 27.30 19.14
N TYR A 30 0.21 27.57 19.22
CA TYR A 30 1.22 26.92 18.36
C TYR A 30 1.40 25.43 18.67
N TRP A 31 1.24 25.05 19.95
CA TRP A 31 1.32 23.67 20.38
C TRP A 31 0.11 22.83 19.93
N LEU A 32 -1.08 23.43 19.90
CA LEU A 32 -2.29 22.79 19.39
C LEU A 32 -2.21 22.62 17.87
N ASP A 33 -1.71 23.63 17.16
CA ASP A 33 -1.55 23.60 15.71
C ASP A 33 -0.56 22.52 15.26
N LEU A 34 0.61 22.42 15.91
CA LEU A 34 1.63 21.41 15.59
C LEU A 34 1.17 19.97 15.91
N PHE A 35 0.50 19.77 17.06
CA PHE A 35 -0.09 18.46 17.39
C PHE A 35 -1.25 18.09 16.45
N CYS A 36 -2.03 19.07 15.99
CA CYS A 36 -3.11 18.86 15.03
C CYS A 36 -2.54 18.49 13.67
N GLU A 37 -1.50 19.19 13.19
CA GLU A 37 -0.79 18.87 11.94
C GLU A 37 -0.24 17.44 11.92
N MET A 38 0.46 17.01 12.99
CA MET A 38 0.99 15.65 13.09
C MET A 38 -0.12 14.58 13.06
N LYS A 39 -1.24 14.83 13.74
CA LYS A 39 -2.39 13.91 13.75
C LYS A 39 -3.10 13.84 12.40
N MET A 40 -3.29 14.98 11.75
CA MET A 40 -3.92 15.08 10.43
C MET A 40 -3.07 14.39 9.36
N LEU A 41 -1.74 14.56 9.40
CA LEU A 41 -0.83 13.87 8.47
C LEU A 41 -0.91 12.35 8.61
N TYR A 42 -0.90 11.83 9.84
CA TYR A 42 -0.99 10.39 10.07
C TYR A 42 -2.34 9.81 9.63
N ALA A 43 -3.44 10.54 9.84
CA ALA A 43 -4.76 10.15 9.35
C ALA A 43 -4.81 10.14 7.81
N LEU A 44 -4.21 11.14 7.16
CA LEU A 44 -4.10 11.22 5.70
C LEU A 44 -3.28 10.05 5.14
N LEU A 45 -2.12 9.75 5.72
CA LEU A 45 -1.28 8.62 5.31
C LEU A 45 -2.02 7.29 5.45
N LYS A 46 -2.77 7.09 6.53
CA LYS A 46 -3.64 5.92 6.71
C LYS A 46 -4.72 5.82 5.64
N ALA A 47 -5.41 6.93 5.36
CA ALA A 47 -6.44 6.98 4.33
C ALA A 47 -5.85 6.65 2.95
N LEU A 48 -4.71 7.24 2.61
CA LEU A 48 -3.99 6.95 1.36
C LEU A 48 -3.52 5.50 1.28
N HIS A 49 -2.99 4.95 2.38
CA HIS A 49 -2.57 3.56 2.46
C HIS A 49 -3.75 2.61 2.17
N LEU A 50 -4.85 2.78 2.89
CA LEU A 50 -6.05 1.94 2.72
C LEU A 50 -6.66 2.09 1.32
N LEU A 51 -6.79 3.32 0.81
CA LEU A 51 -7.30 3.56 -0.53
C LEU A 51 -6.41 2.88 -1.58
N SER A 52 -5.10 2.93 -1.38
CA SER A 52 -4.14 2.28 -2.28
C SER A 52 -4.29 0.75 -2.24
N VAL A 53 -4.41 0.15 -1.06
CA VAL A 53 -4.67 -1.29 -0.92
C VAL A 53 -5.97 -1.70 -1.60
N VAL A 54 -7.06 -0.93 -1.41
CA VAL A 54 -8.36 -1.21 -2.05
C VAL A 54 -8.26 -1.14 -3.57
N ILE A 55 -7.60 -0.13 -4.12
CA ILE A 55 -7.40 -0.02 -5.58
C ILE A 55 -6.52 -1.17 -6.08
N TRP A 56 -5.49 -1.55 -5.33
CA TRP A 56 -4.57 -2.62 -5.71
C TRP A 56 -5.26 -3.99 -5.73
N ILE A 57 -5.87 -4.40 -4.61
CA ILE A 57 -6.57 -5.69 -4.48
C ILE A 57 -7.84 -5.70 -5.34
N GLY A 58 -8.65 -4.64 -5.27
CA GLY A 58 -9.88 -4.50 -6.06
C GLY A 58 -9.62 -4.52 -7.56
N GLY A 59 -8.52 -3.90 -8.01
CA GLY A 59 -8.08 -3.98 -9.40
C GLY A 59 -7.74 -5.41 -9.83
N MET A 60 -7.05 -6.19 -9.00
CA MET A 60 -6.75 -7.59 -9.30
C MET A 60 -8.04 -8.42 -9.41
N VAL A 61 -8.98 -8.23 -8.49
CA VAL A 61 -10.31 -8.87 -8.54
C VAL A 61 -11.03 -8.50 -9.83
N PHE A 62 -11.08 -7.22 -10.18
CA PHE A 62 -11.69 -6.75 -11.43
C PHE A 62 -11.08 -7.43 -12.67
N ALA A 63 -9.76 -7.46 -12.76
CA ALA A 63 -9.05 -8.05 -13.90
C ALA A 63 -9.31 -9.55 -14.05
N GLN A 64 -9.41 -10.28 -12.93
CA GLN A 64 -9.58 -11.73 -12.94
C GLN A 64 -11.03 -12.18 -13.18
N PHE A 65 -11.99 -11.51 -12.54
CA PHE A 65 -13.38 -11.96 -12.51
C PHE A 65 -14.28 -11.28 -13.54
N PHE A 66 -13.96 -10.05 -13.96
CA PHE A 66 -14.81 -9.29 -14.88
C PHE A 66 -14.17 -9.15 -16.25
N LEU A 67 -12.92 -8.69 -16.31
CA LEU A 67 -12.24 -8.48 -17.58
C LEU A 67 -12.02 -9.80 -18.32
N ARG A 68 -11.48 -10.83 -17.65
CA ARG A 68 -11.16 -12.12 -18.27
C ARG A 68 -12.34 -12.81 -18.96
N PRO A 69 -13.51 -13.04 -18.34
CA PRO A 69 -14.63 -13.66 -19.04
C PRO A 69 -15.11 -12.81 -20.21
N ALA A 70 -15.08 -11.48 -20.11
CA ALA A 70 -15.44 -10.59 -21.21
C ALA A 70 -14.49 -10.77 -22.41
N VAL A 71 -13.18 -10.91 -22.18
CA VAL A 71 -12.23 -11.12 -23.29
C VAL A 71 -12.26 -12.55 -23.86
N GLY A 72 -12.89 -13.49 -23.15
CA GLY A 72 -12.99 -14.89 -23.57
C GLY A 72 -13.81 -15.11 -24.86
N MET A 73 -14.69 -14.17 -25.20
CA MET A 73 -15.57 -14.24 -26.36
C MET A 73 -14.89 -13.78 -27.66
N LEU A 74 -13.69 -13.19 -27.59
CA LEU A 74 -12.98 -12.65 -28.75
C LEU A 74 -12.06 -13.69 -29.40
N GLU A 75 -11.80 -13.48 -30.69
CA GLU A 75 -10.82 -14.26 -31.44
C GLU A 75 -9.43 -14.20 -30.78
N PRO A 76 -8.60 -15.26 -30.91
CA PRO A 76 -7.32 -15.37 -30.21
C PRO A 76 -6.37 -14.18 -30.43
N ALA A 77 -6.29 -13.68 -31.67
CA ALA A 77 -5.41 -12.56 -32.02
C ALA A 77 -5.87 -11.24 -31.40
N LEU A 78 -7.18 -10.95 -31.49
CA LEU A 78 -7.76 -9.73 -30.94
C LEU A 78 -7.73 -9.74 -29.40
N ARG A 79 -7.97 -10.90 -28.79
CA ARG A 79 -7.85 -11.12 -27.34
C ARG A 79 -6.46 -10.77 -26.82
N VAL A 80 -5.40 -11.28 -27.45
CA VAL A 80 -4.01 -11.02 -27.01
C VAL A 80 -3.66 -9.53 -27.15
N ARG A 81 -4.07 -8.89 -28.26
CA ARG A 81 -3.83 -7.46 -28.49
C ARG A 81 -4.55 -6.57 -27.48
N LEU A 82 -5.84 -6.84 -27.24
CA LEU A 82 -6.63 -6.09 -26.27
C LEU A 82 -6.06 -6.25 -24.85
N MET A 83 -5.75 -7.49 -24.45
CA MET A 83 -5.15 -7.75 -23.14
C MET A 83 -3.80 -7.07 -22.99
N HIS A 84 -2.94 -7.08 -24.00
CA HIS A 84 -1.65 -6.38 -23.92
C HIS A 84 -1.81 -4.87 -23.67
N ALA A 85 -2.75 -4.22 -24.37
CA ALA A 85 -3.02 -2.80 -24.20
C ALA A 85 -3.65 -2.45 -22.85
N VAL A 86 -4.61 -3.26 -22.39
CA VAL A 86 -5.29 -3.06 -21.10
C VAL A 86 -4.33 -3.34 -19.94
N LEU A 87 -3.61 -4.47 -19.97
CA LEU A 87 -2.66 -4.84 -18.93
C LEU A 87 -1.51 -3.83 -18.81
N GLY A 88 -1.06 -3.22 -19.92
CA GLY A 88 -0.03 -2.17 -19.86
C GLY A 88 -0.46 -0.97 -19.01
N ARG A 89 -1.65 -0.43 -19.27
CA ARG A 89 -2.19 0.70 -18.51
C ARG A 89 -2.51 0.31 -17.06
N PHE A 90 -3.13 -0.84 -16.89
CA PHE A 90 -3.52 -1.35 -15.58
C PHE A 90 -2.30 -1.62 -14.69
N PHE A 91 -1.27 -2.31 -15.20
CA PHE A 91 -0.06 -2.58 -14.44
C PHE A 91 0.73 -1.32 -14.11
N ASN A 92 0.78 -0.32 -15.00
CA ASN A 92 1.40 0.97 -14.66
C ASN A 92 0.69 1.65 -13.48
N ALA A 93 -0.64 1.68 -13.49
CA ALA A 93 -1.42 2.25 -12.39
C ALA A 93 -1.21 1.45 -11.08
N VAL A 94 -1.29 0.12 -11.16
CA VAL A 94 -1.05 -0.76 -10.01
C VAL A 94 0.36 -0.61 -9.47
N TRP A 95 1.37 -0.41 -10.31
CA TRP A 95 2.74 -0.17 -9.87
C TRP A 95 2.84 1.06 -8.98
N VAL A 96 2.26 2.18 -9.42
CA VAL A 96 2.24 3.43 -8.62
C VAL A 96 1.51 3.22 -7.29
N VAL A 97 0.33 2.60 -7.33
CA VAL A 97 -0.49 2.38 -6.13
C VAL A 97 0.15 1.40 -5.14
N SER A 98 0.79 0.34 -5.63
CA SER A 98 1.50 -0.64 -4.81
C SER A 98 2.73 -0.03 -4.12
N LEU A 99 3.50 0.79 -4.83
CA LEU A 99 4.61 1.54 -4.25
C LEU A 99 4.12 2.56 -3.21
N LEU A 100 3.02 3.25 -3.48
CA LEU A 100 2.41 4.18 -2.52
C LEU A 100 1.98 3.46 -1.26
N THR A 101 1.40 2.26 -1.38
CA THR A 101 1.01 1.39 -0.26
C THR A 101 2.22 1.05 0.61
N VAL A 102 3.30 0.53 0.01
CA VAL A 102 4.50 0.12 0.75
C VAL A 102 5.22 1.31 1.36
N ALA A 103 5.32 2.44 0.64
CA ALA A 103 5.95 3.66 1.15
C ALA A 103 5.20 4.23 2.36
N THR A 104 3.87 4.37 2.26
CA THR A 104 3.04 4.87 3.36
C THR A 104 3.06 3.93 4.57
N GLY A 105 2.96 2.61 4.35
CA GLY A 105 3.02 1.62 5.42
C GLY A 105 4.38 1.58 6.13
N SER A 106 5.47 1.61 5.35
CA SER A 106 6.83 1.63 5.89
C SER A 106 7.10 2.90 6.69
N TRP A 107 6.65 4.05 6.19
CA TRP A 107 6.75 5.33 6.90
C TRP A 107 6.06 5.28 8.26
N MET A 108 4.86 4.72 8.33
CA MET A 108 4.11 4.58 9.59
C MET A 108 4.84 3.69 10.61
N ILE A 109 5.46 2.59 10.16
CA ILE A 109 6.23 1.69 11.02
C ILE A 109 7.49 2.39 11.53
N VAL A 110 8.27 3.02 10.65
CA VAL A 110 9.51 3.73 11.01
C VAL A 110 9.24 4.88 11.97
N ASN A 111 8.19 5.69 11.72
CA ASN A 111 7.84 6.80 12.60
C ASN A 111 7.43 6.31 14.00
N THR A 112 6.68 5.21 14.07
CA THR A 112 6.30 4.61 15.36
C THR A 112 7.51 4.01 16.08
N ALA A 113 8.42 3.37 15.35
CA ALA A 113 9.67 2.83 15.89
C ALA A 113 10.59 3.93 16.43
N ALA A 114 10.72 5.05 15.73
CA ALA A 114 11.50 6.20 16.17
C ALA A 114 10.96 6.79 17.48
N HIS A 115 9.64 6.95 17.62
CA HIS A 115 9.03 7.44 18.86
C HIS A 115 9.23 6.47 20.04
N GLN A 116 9.20 5.16 19.80
CA GLN A 116 9.37 4.15 20.85
C GLN A 116 10.83 3.93 21.23
N ALA A 117 11.79 4.12 20.32
CA ALA A 117 13.22 4.05 20.63
C ALA A 117 13.68 5.13 21.62
N LEU A 118 12.94 6.24 21.70
CA LEU A 118 13.14 7.32 22.69
C LEU A 118 12.53 7.01 24.06
N SER A 119 11.71 5.96 24.18
CA SER A 119 11.20 5.45 25.45
C SER A 119 12.02 4.22 25.85
N GLU A 120 12.44 4.08 27.10
CA GLU A 120 13.25 2.94 27.60
C GLU A 120 12.52 1.57 27.56
N VAL A 121 11.38 1.49 26.86
CA VAL A 121 10.59 0.28 26.64
C VAL A 121 11.16 -0.46 25.43
N ARG A 122 11.63 -1.69 25.67
CA ARG A 122 12.17 -2.60 24.64
C ARG A 122 11.16 -2.77 23.49
N PHE A 123 11.47 -2.22 22.32
CA PHE A 123 10.63 -2.28 21.12
C PHE A 123 10.36 -3.74 20.74
N ARG A 124 9.12 -4.21 20.97
CA ARG A 124 8.64 -5.49 20.46
C ARG A 124 7.63 -5.18 19.37
N MET A 125 8.08 -5.22 18.13
CA MET A 125 7.19 -5.03 16.98
C MET A 125 6.08 -6.10 17.03
N PRO A 126 4.79 -5.72 17.06
CA PRO A 126 3.70 -6.69 17.10
C PRO A 126 3.76 -7.58 15.86
N LEU A 127 3.48 -8.87 16.06
CA LEU A 127 3.59 -9.89 15.01
C LEU A 127 2.75 -9.53 13.76
N GLU A 128 1.58 -8.94 13.98
CA GLU A 128 0.66 -8.48 12.93
C GLU A 128 1.31 -7.48 11.96
N TRP A 129 2.10 -6.52 12.47
CA TRP A 129 2.75 -5.53 11.61
C TRP A 129 3.88 -6.14 10.80
N MET A 130 4.58 -7.14 11.36
CA MET A 130 5.60 -7.90 10.63
C MET A 130 4.98 -8.72 9.51
N ILE A 131 3.86 -9.39 9.78
CA ILE A 131 3.12 -10.19 8.79
C ILE A 131 2.62 -9.29 7.66
N MET A 132 1.88 -8.21 7.99
CA MET A 132 1.34 -7.27 7.01
C MET A 132 2.45 -6.63 6.16
N SER A 133 3.55 -6.19 6.77
CA SER A 133 4.68 -5.60 6.05
C SER A 133 5.37 -6.62 5.14
N THR A 134 5.67 -7.81 5.66
CA THR A 134 6.33 -8.88 4.90
C THR A 134 5.47 -9.30 3.71
N LEU A 135 4.17 -9.51 3.91
CA LEU A 135 3.24 -9.83 2.85
C LEU A 135 3.19 -8.72 1.79
N GLY A 136 3.08 -7.46 2.19
CA GLY A 136 3.10 -6.32 1.27
C GLY A 136 4.36 -6.27 0.39
N PHE A 137 5.53 -6.52 0.96
CA PHE A 137 6.79 -6.60 0.20
C PHE A 137 6.82 -7.81 -0.74
N VAL A 138 6.42 -9.00 -0.27
CA VAL A 138 6.35 -10.21 -1.11
C VAL A 138 5.40 -9.98 -2.30
N MET A 139 4.22 -9.40 -2.06
CA MET A 139 3.24 -9.06 -3.09
C MET A 139 3.81 -8.08 -4.12
N LEU A 140 4.58 -7.07 -3.68
CA LEU A 140 5.24 -6.12 -4.57
C LEU A 140 6.30 -6.79 -5.44
N LEU A 141 7.11 -7.69 -4.87
CA LEU A 141 8.14 -8.44 -5.59
C LEU A 141 7.53 -9.38 -6.64
N VAL A 142 6.47 -10.10 -6.27
CA VAL A 142 5.70 -10.95 -7.19
C VAL A 142 5.16 -10.11 -8.34
N PHE A 143 4.56 -8.94 -8.05
CA PHE A 143 4.07 -8.04 -9.08
C PHE A 143 5.18 -7.49 -9.98
N GLY A 144 6.33 -7.13 -9.41
CA GLY A 144 7.51 -6.70 -10.16
C GLY A 144 7.99 -7.79 -11.14
N PHE A 145 7.99 -9.05 -10.72
CA PHE A 145 8.31 -10.18 -11.62
C PHE A 145 7.28 -10.32 -12.75
N ILE A 146 5.98 -10.22 -12.46
CA ILE A 146 4.91 -10.25 -13.47
C ILE A 146 5.11 -9.14 -14.51
N TYR A 147 5.37 -7.92 -14.05
CA TYR A 147 5.51 -6.75 -14.92
C TYR A 147 6.80 -6.76 -15.74
N LEU A 148 7.93 -7.12 -15.14
CA LEU A 148 9.23 -7.04 -15.81
C LEU A 148 9.50 -8.23 -16.73
N VAL A 149 9.00 -9.43 -16.42
CA VAL A 149 9.31 -10.66 -17.16
C VAL A 149 8.13 -11.10 -18.03
N LEU A 150 6.98 -11.32 -17.42
CA LEU A 150 5.82 -11.92 -18.07
C LEU A 150 5.12 -10.97 -19.04
N TYR A 151 4.96 -9.69 -18.67
CA TYR A 151 4.41 -8.69 -19.58
C TYR A 151 5.31 -8.46 -20.80
N LYS A 152 6.63 -8.44 -20.63
CA LYS A 152 7.59 -8.40 -21.76
C LYS A 152 7.51 -9.66 -22.63
N ARG A 153 7.29 -10.84 -22.05
CA ARG A 153 7.07 -12.08 -22.80
C ARG A 153 5.80 -12.00 -23.65
N LEU A 154 4.73 -11.45 -23.10
CA LEU A 154 3.48 -11.20 -23.83
C LEU A 154 3.68 -10.22 -25.00
N GLY A 155 4.39 -9.10 -24.77
CA GLY A 155 4.71 -8.13 -25.81
C GLY A 155 5.52 -8.72 -26.96
N ARG A 156 6.52 -9.57 -26.66
CA ARG A 156 7.30 -10.29 -27.67
C ARG A 156 6.45 -11.26 -28.50
N ALA A 157 5.58 -12.04 -27.85
CA ALA A 157 4.67 -12.94 -28.56
C ALA A 157 3.68 -12.18 -29.45
N MET A 158 3.20 -11.01 -29.00
CA MET A 158 2.33 -10.14 -29.79
C MET A 158 3.04 -9.58 -31.03
N GLN A 159 4.30 -9.14 -30.90
CA GLN A 159 5.09 -8.63 -32.02
C GLN A 159 5.42 -9.72 -33.05
N ALA A 160 5.65 -10.96 -32.59
CA ALA A 160 5.88 -12.11 -33.47
C ALA A 160 4.60 -12.73 -34.06
N ALA A 161 3.41 -12.17 -33.75
CA ALA A 161 2.11 -12.75 -34.08
C ALA A 161 1.94 -14.22 -33.63
N ASP A 162 2.64 -14.62 -32.58
CA ASP A 162 2.61 -15.97 -32.01
C ASP A 162 1.50 -16.06 -30.95
N TRP A 163 0.26 -16.23 -31.43
CA TRP A 163 -0.94 -16.26 -30.59
C TRP A 163 -0.95 -17.40 -29.55
N PRO A 164 -0.48 -18.63 -29.86
CA PRO A 164 -0.35 -19.69 -28.86
C PRO A 164 0.55 -19.29 -27.69
N LYS A 165 1.75 -18.75 -27.96
CA LYS A 165 2.64 -18.26 -26.88
C LYS A 165 2.06 -17.05 -26.14
N GLY A 166 1.32 -16.19 -26.84
CA GLY A 166 0.60 -15.08 -26.21
C GLY A 166 -0.45 -15.55 -25.22
N ALA A 167 -1.22 -16.59 -25.56
CA ALA A 167 -2.21 -17.19 -24.68
C ALA A 167 -1.58 -17.88 -23.46
N GLU A 168 -0.46 -18.58 -23.65
CA GLU A 168 0.33 -19.18 -22.57
C GLU A 168 0.86 -18.11 -21.60
N ALA A 169 1.44 -17.03 -22.11
CA ALA A 169 1.94 -15.92 -21.29
C ALA A 169 0.81 -15.27 -20.48
N LEU A 170 -0.39 -15.09 -21.07
CA LEU A 170 -1.57 -14.60 -20.34
C LEU A 170 -2.02 -15.56 -19.22
N ALA A 171 -1.95 -16.88 -19.44
CA ALA A 171 -2.28 -17.86 -18.41
C ALA A 171 -1.30 -17.79 -17.23
N HIS A 172 0.00 -17.62 -17.50
CA HIS A 172 1.01 -17.42 -16.46
C HIS A 172 0.80 -16.12 -15.67
N ILE A 173 0.53 -15.00 -16.37
CA ILE A 173 0.20 -13.72 -15.72
C ILE A 173 -0.96 -13.92 -14.76
N ARG A 174 -2.01 -14.61 -15.20
CA ARG A 174 -3.17 -14.90 -14.37
C ARG A 174 -2.82 -15.72 -13.12
N SER A 175 -2.06 -16.80 -13.27
CA SER A 175 -1.71 -17.65 -12.14
C SER A 175 -0.97 -16.85 -11.06
N TRP A 176 0.01 -16.04 -11.45
CA TRP A 176 0.75 -15.20 -10.50
C TRP A 176 -0.08 -14.06 -9.91
N VAL A 177 -1.00 -13.46 -10.68
CA VAL A 177 -1.94 -12.48 -10.13
C VAL A 177 -2.89 -13.12 -9.12
N MET A 178 -3.34 -14.36 -9.34
CA MET A 178 -4.18 -15.08 -8.38
C MET A 178 -3.42 -15.43 -7.09
N VAL A 179 -2.16 -15.86 -7.21
CA VAL A 179 -1.29 -16.06 -6.03
C VAL A 179 -1.15 -14.75 -5.26
N ASN A 180 -0.92 -13.63 -5.95
CA ASN A 180 -0.80 -12.31 -5.32
C ASN A 180 -2.12 -11.88 -4.64
N LEU A 181 -3.26 -12.18 -5.25
CA LEU A 181 -4.57 -11.90 -4.66
C LEU A 181 -4.82 -12.72 -3.38
N VAL A 182 -4.44 -14.00 -3.36
CA VAL A 182 -4.54 -14.84 -2.16
C VAL A 182 -3.64 -14.30 -1.04
N LEU A 183 -2.41 -13.88 -1.37
CA LEU A 183 -1.50 -13.24 -0.41
C LEU A 183 -2.10 -11.94 0.14
N GLY A 184 -2.73 -11.13 -0.72
CA GLY A 184 -3.39 -9.89 -0.30
C GLY A 184 -4.62 -10.09 0.58
N GLY A 185 -5.35 -11.21 0.42
CA GLY A 185 -6.46 -11.56 1.30
C GLY A 185 -6.02 -12.13 2.66
N ALA A 186 -4.75 -12.51 2.81
CA ALA A 186 -4.17 -13.01 4.04
C ALA A 186 -3.42 -11.94 4.86
N ALA A 187 -3.28 -10.73 4.30
CA ALA A 187 -2.66 -9.56 4.92
C ALA A 187 -3.68 -8.70 5.66
#